data_AF-A0A1D8R039-F1
#
_entry.id   AF-A0A1D8R039-F1
#
_cell.length_a   1.000
_cell.length_b   1.000
_cell.length_c   1.000
_cell.angle_alpha   90.00
_cell.angle_beta   90.00
_cell.angle_gamma   90.00
#
_symmetry.space_group_name_H-M   'P 1'
#
loop_
_entity.id
_entity.type
_entity.pdbx_description
1 polymer ?
#
loop_
_entity_poly.entity_id
_entity_poly.type
_entity_poly.pdbx_seq_one_letter_code
_entity_poly.pdbx_strand_id
1 'polypeptide(L)'
;MEQLPENYGRNTKDTRTVPQLVKEANKKKLKRVSGKSVKNHFSKMSSIWRYYILRDLVDKNIFIGWNFDTKQKVKRVRWSDEYLEKLINASFDISTTISKETYAYVVGVGSYTGMRLEEICRIRIEDIQDIKGIPCIIIQEHQPEKGKPWTAWNPKSEAGARVVPIAQKLIEAGFLDFIEKAKRMKSRYVFSELKFSGKDKKRSGLIQRNFSTHKSRLGIPATTVFHSFRHYVSTKLRNIHEHGEGGLREVWIDNFLGHEGNNRSVGNTVYLDEVDVENLKTVADSVVYPDFWNVRKLIQ
;
A
#
# COMPACT_ATOMS: atom_id res chain seq x y z
N MET A 1 24.37 -10.85 12.20
CA MET A 1 23.64 -9.69 11.62
C MET A 1 22.82 -8.92 12.64
N GLU A 2 22.15 -9.57 13.60
CA GLU A 2 21.29 -8.88 14.58
C GLU A 2 22.02 -7.83 15.42
N GLN A 3 23.33 -7.96 15.61
CA GLN A 3 24.13 -6.94 16.30
C GLN A 3 24.39 -5.67 15.48
N LEU A 4 24.05 -5.64 14.19
CA LEU A 4 24.24 -4.44 13.37
C LEU A 4 23.20 -3.36 13.74
N PRO A 5 23.54 -2.07 13.59
CA PRO A 5 22.56 -1.00 13.73
C PRO A 5 21.48 -1.09 12.65
N GLU A 6 20.24 -0.75 12.96
CA GLU A 6 19.09 -0.84 12.02
C GLU A 6 19.31 -0.09 10.69
N ASN A 7 20.08 0.99 10.73
CA ASN A 7 20.36 1.85 9.58
C ASN A 7 21.62 1.44 8.79
N TYR A 8 22.20 0.28 9.06
CA TYR A 8 23.37 -0.20 8.32
C TYR A 8 23.11 -0.21 6.80
N GLY A 9 24.09 0.20 6.01
CA GLY A 9 24.00 0.24 4.54
C GLY A 9 23.09 1.33 3.95
N ARG A 10 22.44 2.19 4.77
CA ARG A 10 21.67 3.34 4.26
C ARG A 10 22.57 4.49 3.77
N ASN A 11 23.72 4.68 4.41
CA ASN A 11 24.72 5.65 3.97
C ASN A 11 25.73 4.95 3.06
N THR A 12 25.70 5.25 1.77
CA THR A 12 26.63 4.65 0.79
C THR A 12 28.07 5.13 0.93
N LYS A 13 28.31 6.20 1.70
CA LYS A 13 29.65 6.71 2.01
C LYS A 13 30.23 6.12 3.30
N ASP A 14 29.47 5.28 4.00
CA ASP A 14 29.93 4.64 5.22
C ASP A 14 30.86 3.46 4.91
N THR A 15 32.14 3.63 5.19
CA THR A 15 33.20 2.64 4.92
C THR A 15 33.55 1.79 6.13
N ARG A 16 32.83 1.94 7.26
CA ARG A 16 33.10 1.17 8.48
C ARG A 16 32.83 -0.32 8.28
N THR A 17 33.69 -1.15 8.86
CA THR A 17 33.54 -2.61 8.88
C THR A 17 32.41 -3.06 9.80
N VAL A 18 31.94 -4.30 9.64
CA VAL A 18 30.92 -4.89 10.52
C VAL A 18 31.30 -4.80 12.01
N PRO A 19 32.52 -5.17 12.44
CA PRO A 19 32.91 -5.02 13.86
C PRO A 19 32.89 -3.57 14.35
N GLN A 20 33.31 -2.61 13.51
CA GLN A 20 33.27 -1.18 13.85
C GLN A 20 31.82 -0.69 14.03
N LEU A 21 30.91 -1.10 13.14
CA LEU A 21 29.48 -0.77 13.24
C LEU A 21 28.85 -1.36 14.50
N VAL A 22 29.20 -2.60 14.86
CA VAL A 22 28.72 -3.24 16.09
C VAL A 22 29.24 -2.52 17.33
N LYS A 23 30.54 -2.21 17.36
CA LYS A 23 31.19 -1.49 18.48
C LYS A 23 30.55 -0.12 18.69
N GLU A 24 30.31 0.61 17.62
CA GLU A 24 29.62 1.90 17.71
C GLU A 24 28.17 1.77 18.14
N ALA A 25 27.43 0.81 17.59
CA ALA A 25 26.06 0.57 17.98
C ALA A 25 25.96 0.19 19.47
N ASN A 26 26.93 -0.55 20.01
CA ASN A 26 27.05 -0.83 21.45
C ASN A 26 27.33 0.46 22.23
N LYS A 27 28.35 1.23 21.84
CA LYS A 27 28.75 2.49 22.50
C LYS A 27 27.60 3.50 22.56
N LYS A 28 26.86 3.65 21.46
CA LYS A 28 25.76 4.62 21.30
C LYS A 28 24.38 4.05 21.64
N LYS A 29 24.29 2.79 22.11
CA LYS A 29 23.03 2.07 22.38
C LYS A 29 22.01 2.18 21.23
N LEU A 30 22.48 2.03 20.00
CA LEU A 30 21.64 2.15 18.81
C LEU A 30 20.67 0.96 18.67
N LYS A 31 19.50 1.24 18.09
CA LYS A 31 18.53 0.20 17.68
C LYS A 31 19.17 -0.77 16.70
N ARG A 32 18.82 -2.04 16.85
CA ARG A 32 19.40 -3.17 16.12
C ARG A 32 18.50 -3.67 15.01
N VAL A 33 19.10 -4.36 14.06
CA VAL A 33 18.37 -5.04 13.00
C VAL A 33 17.46 -6.11 13.63
N SER A 34 16.16 -6.05 13.35
CA SER A 34 15.20 -7.04 13.86
C SER A 34 15.49 -8.45 13.33
N GLY A 35 15.18 -9.48 14.12
CA GLY A 35 15.32 -10.87 13.67
C GLY A 35 14.48 -11.18 12.43
N LYS A 36 13.35 -10.49 12.23
CA LYS A 36 12.57 -10.58 10.97
C LYS A 36 13.35 -10.04 9.76
N SER A 37 14.06 -8.92 9.92
CA SER A 37 14.92 -8.39 8.85
C SER A 37 16.07 -9.34 8.54
N VAL A 38 16.69 -9.94 9.57
CA VAL A 38 17.74 -10.96 9.37
C VAL A 38 17.18 -12.20 8.66
N LYS A 39 16.04 -12.73 9.10
CA LYS A 39 15.33 -13.82 8.41
C LYS A 39 15.09 -13.52 6.93
N ASN A 40 14.66 -12.29 6.61
CA ASN A 40 14.43 -11.88 5.23
C ASN A 40 15.72 -11.83 4.40
N HIS A 41 16.85 -11.40 4.97
CA HIS A 41 18.15 -11.48 4.28
C HIS A 41 18.55 -12.92 4.02
N PHE A 42 18.47 -13.79 5.03
CA PHE A 42 18.77 -15.22 4.89
C PHE A 42 17.87 -15.88 3.85
N SER A 43 16.58 -15.54 3.82
CA SER A 43 15.65 -16.08 2.82
C SER A 43 16.06 -15.70 1.39
N LYS A 44 16.50 -14.45 1.16
CA LYS A 44 16.99 -14.00 -0.15
C LYS A 44 18.27 -14.74 -0.55
N MET A 45 19.23 -14.84 0.37
CA MET A 45 20.49 -15.55 0.12
C MET A 45 20.25 -17.04 -0.12
N SER A 46 19.33 -17.65 0.64
CA SER A 46 18.90 -19.04 0.43
C SER A 46 18.33 -19.25 -0.97
N SER A 47 17.57 -18.31 -1.52
CA SER A 47 17.07 -18.42 -2.91
C SER A 47 18.19 -18.39 -3.93
N ILE A 48 19.22 -17.56 -3.74
CA ILE A 48 20.41 -17.52 -4.60
C ILE A 48 21.17 -18.86 -4.50
N TRP A 49 21.35 -19.40 -3.29
CA TRP A 49 22.02 -20.69 -3.11
C TRP A 49 21.25 -21.84 -3.75
N ARG A 50 19.91 -21.83 -3.70
CA ARG A 50 19.09 -22.83 -4.42
C ARG A 50 19.38 -22.81 -5.92
N TYR A 51 19.53 -21.63 -6.51
CA TYR A 51 19.90 -21.50 -7.92
C TYR A 51 21.31 -22.06 -8.21
N TYR A 52 22.28 -21.85 -7.32
CA TYR A 52 23.63 -22.41 -7.49
C TYR A 52 23.71 -23.92 -7.28
N ILE A 53 22.90 -24.49 -6.37
CA ILE A 53 22.78 -25.94 -6.20
C ILE A 53 22.23 -26.58 -7.49
N LEU A 54 21.20 -25.99 -8.10
CA LEU A 54 20.65 -26.49 -9.37
C LEU A 54 21.64 -26.42 -10.55
N ARG A 55 22.77 -25.74 -10.38
CA ARG A 55 23.84 -25.62 -11.36
C ARG A 55 25.10 -26.37 -10.95
N ASP A 56 25.02 -27.18 -9.89
CA ASP A 56 26.15 -27.91 -9.32
C ASP A 56 27.37 -27.02 -9.01
N LEU A 57 27.13 -25.74 -8.66
CA LEU A 57 28.18 -24.78 -8.30
C LEU A 57 28.50 -24.79 -6.80
N VAL A 58 27.59 -25.32 -5.98
CA VAL A 58 27.75 -25.46 -4.52
C VAL A 58 27.07 -26.75 -4.06
N ASP A 59 27.65 -27.43 -3.08
CA ASP A 59 27.14 -28.74 -2.61
C ASP A 59 25.88 -28.63 -1.74
N LYS A 60 25.71 -27.51 -1.04
CA LYS A 60 24.61 -27.32 -0.09
C LYS A 60 24.24 -25.87 0.13
N ASN A 61 23.02 -25.67 0.61
CA ASN A 61 22.54 -24.35 1.01
C ASN A 61 22.99 -24.05 2.45
N ILE A 62 23.78 -23.00 2.65
CA ILE A 62 24.27 -22.60 3.99
C ILE A 62 23.30 -21.67 4.74
N PHE A 63 22.23 -21.23 4.09
CA PHE A 63 21.25 -20.27 4.64
C PHE A 63 19.95 -20.93 5.13
N ILE A 64 19.90 -22.25 5.19
CA ILE A 64 18.77 -23.03 5.74
C ILE A 64 19.06 -23.51 7.18
N GLY A 65 18.03 -23.90 7.92
CA GLY A 65 18.16 -24.45 9.29
C GLY A 65 18.36 -23.40 10.40
N TRP A 66 18.27 -22.11 10.07
CA TRP A 66 18.46 -21.03 11.03
C TRP A 66 17.16 -20.65 11.75
N ASN A 67 17.25 -20.50 13.08
CA ASN A 67 16.20 -19.93 13.90
C ASN A 67 16.45 -18.43 14.13
N PHE A 68 15.39 -17.63 14.03
CA PHE A 68 15.45 -16.18 14.20
C PHE A 68 14.44 -15.73 15.25
N ASP A 69 14.82 -14.82 16.14
CA ASP A 69 13.86 -14.23 17.07
C ASP A 69 12.96 -13.22 16.35
N THR A 70 11.75 -13.67 16.00
CA THR A 70 10.71 -12.82 15.39
C THR A 70 9.57 -12.49 16.36
N LYS A 71 9.77 -12.69 17.67
CA LYS A 71 8.71 -12.52 18.67
C LYS A 71 8.32 -11.05 18.86
N GLN A 72 9.28 -10.13 18.78
CA GLN A 72 9.00 -8.70 18.83
C GLN A 72 8.29 -8.23 17.54
N LYS A 73 6.96 -8.21 17.59
CA LYS A 73 6.13 -7.54 16.59
C LYS A 73 5.87 -6.11 17.06
N VAL A 74 6.24 -5.12 16.25
CA VAL A 74 5.75 -3.75 16.45
C VAL A 74 4.22 -3.81 16.37
N LYS A 75 3.54 -3.55 17.49
CA LYS A 75 2.08 -3.47 17.53
C LYS A 75 1.66 -2.28 16.67
N ARG A 76 1.18 -2.55 15.45
CA ARG A 76 0.66 -1.50 14.57
C ARG A 76 -0.59 -0.94 15.22
N VAL A 77 -0.60 0.38 15.40
CA VAL A 77 -1.77 1.09 15.91
C VAL A 77 -2.73 1.29 14.72
N ARG A 78 -4.00 0.95 14.94
CA ARG A 78 -5.07 1.15 13.97
C ARG A 78 -5.45 2.62 13.93
N TRP A 79 -6.13 3.06 12.87
CA TRP A 79 -6.82 4.34 12.91
C TRP A 79 -7.93 4.28 13.97
N SER A 80 -7.90 5.21 14.91
CA SER A 80 -8.99 5.49 15.84
C SER A 80 -9.73 6.74 15.40
N ASP A 81 -10.94 6.93 15.90
CA ASP A 81 -11.74 8.12 15.59
C ASP A 81 -11.01 9.40 16.01
N GLU A 82 -10.33 9.40 17.16
CA GLU A 82 -9.47 10.50 17.62
C GLU A 82 -8.37 10.87 16.59
N TYR A 83 -7.73 9.87 15.98
CA TYR A 83 -6.66 10.12 15.00
C TYR A 83 -7.21 10.54 13.64
N LEU A 84 -8.37 10.03 13.26
CA LEU A 84 -9.08 10.44 12.05
C LEU A 84 -9.57 11.88 12.18
N GLU A 85 -10.07 12.26 13.35
CA GLU A 85 -10.51 13.63 13.66
C GLU A 85 -9.34 14.61 13.65
N LYS A 86 -8.20 14.24 14.27
CA LYS A 86 -6.95 15.03 14.16
C LYS A 86 -6.51 15.22 12.71
N LEU A 87 -6.61 14.18 11.89
CA LEU A 87 -6.21 14.22 10.49
C LEU A 87 -7.14 15.08 9.63
N ILE A 88 -8.47 15.00 9.85
CA ILE A 88 -9.45 15.71 9.04
C ILE A 88 -9.50 17.22 9.35
N ASN A 89 -9.24 17.60 10.60
CA ASN A 89 -9.30 18.99 11.04
C ASN A 89 -7.97 19.75 10.84
N ALA A 90 -6.94 19.08 10.35
CA ALA A 90 -5.64 19.68 10.10
C ALA A 90 -5.47 20.07 8.63
N SER A 91 -5.11 21.33 8.38
CA SER A 91 -4.74 21.78 7.03
C SER A 91 -3.45 21.09 6.56
N PHE A 92 -3.44 20.63 5.30
CA PHE A 92 -2.27 20.03 4.67
C PHE A 92 -1.25 21.11 4.25
N ASP A 93 -0.54 21.67 5.24
CA ASP A 93 0.44 22.76 5.04
C ASP A 93 1.88 22.23 5.01
N ILE A 94 2.15 21.34 4.06
CA ILE A 94 3.51 20.87 3.78
C ILE A 94 3.99 21.54 2.50
N SER A 95 5.15 22.19 2.57
CA SER A 95 5.84 22.69 1.38
C SER A 95 6.18 21.54 0.45
N THR A 96 5.43 21.43 -0.66
CA THR A 96 5.52 20.31 -1.59
C THR A 96 4.87 20.67 -2.93
N THR A 97 5.14 19.86 -3.95
CA THR A 97 4.58 20.02 -5.30
C THR A 97 3.22 19.35 -5.47
N ILE A 98 2.65 18.82 -4.38
CA ILE A 98 1.37 18.11 -4.35
C ILE A 98 0.32 19.06 -3.78
N SER A 99 -0.80 19.20 -4.47
CA SER A 99 -1.94 20.00 -4.02
C SER A 99 -2.70 19.34 -2.86
N LYS A 100 -3.47 20.16 -2.13
CA LYS A 100 -4.42 19.66 -1.12
C LYS A 100 -5.42 18.67 -1.72
N GLU A 101 -5.90 18.92 -2.95
CA GLU A 101 -6.78 18.01 -3.70
C GLU A 101 -6.13 16.62 -3.88
N THR A 102 -4.91 16.55 -4.42
CA THR A 102 -4.21 15.27 -4.61
C THR A 102 -4.00 14.56 -3.27
N TYR A 103 -3.61 15.27 -2.21
CA TYR A 103 -3.46 14.69 -0.89
C TYR A 103 -4.78 14.13 -0.36
N ALA A 104 -5.85 14.93 -0.39
CA ALA A 104 -7.18 14.58 0.08
C ALA A 104 -7.72 13.34 -0.63
N TYR A 105 -7.66 13.30 -1.97
CA TYR A 105 -8.18 12.16 -2.73
C TYR A 105 -7.32 10.90 -2.60
N VAL A 106 -6.00 11.00 -2.46
CA VAL A 106 -5.18 9.81 -2.17
C VAL A 106 -5.51 9.24 -0.78
N VAL A 107 -5.66 10.09 0.23
CA VAL A 107 -6.10 9.68 1.57
C VAL A 107 -7.51 9.10 1.53
N GLY A 108 -8.44 9.77 0.84
CA GLY A 108 -9.81 9.35 0.62
C GLY A 108 -9.88 7.97 0.00
N VAL A 109 -9.26 7.77 -1.17
CA VAL A 109 -9.21 6.46 -1.84
C VAL A 109 -8.62 5.41 -0.91
N GLY A 110 -7.51 5.70 -0.23
CA GLY A 110 -6.91 4.76 0.72
C GLY A 110 -7.86 4.38 1.88
N SER A 111 -8.61 5.35 2.40
CA SER A 111 -9.52 5.18 3.53
C SER A 111 -10.78 4.39 3.18
N TYR A 112 -11.34 4.55 1.97
CA TYR A 112 -12.56 3.83 1.59
C TYR A 112 -12.29 2.49 0.88
N THR A 113 -11.12 2.31 0.25
CA THR A 113 -10.85 1.11 -0.54
C THR A 113 -9.81 0.18 0.07
N GLY A 114 -8.98 0.66 1.01
CA GLY A 114 -7.85 -0.11 1.51
C GLY A 114 -6.79 -0.45 0.44
N MET A 115 -6.81 0.22 -0.71
CA MET A 115 -5.82 0.07 -1.78
C MET A 115 -4.41 0.36 -1.26
N ARG A 116 -3.40 -0.29 -1.86
CA ARG A 116 -2.00 0.00 -1.54
C ARG A 116 -1.65 1.38 -2.09
N LEU A 117 -0.85 2.16 -1.36
CA LEU A 117 -0.51 3.53 -1.76
C LEU A 117 0.08 3.62 -3.18
N GLU A 118 0.97 2.69 -3.56
CA GLU A 118 1.54 2.69 -4.92
C GLU A 118 0.51 2.32 -6.00
N GLU A 119 -0.51 1.51 -5.70
CA GLU A 119 -1.64 1.26 -6.61
C GLU A 119 -2.40 2.57 -6.84
N ILE A 120 -2.79 3.26 -5.77
CA ILE A 120 -3.51 4.55 -5.83
C ILE A 120 -2.71 5.57 -6.65
N CYS A 121 -1.42 5.73 -6.35
CA CYS A 121 -0.56 6.70 -7.03
C CYS A 121 -0.30 6.36 -8.50
N ARG A 122 -0.58 5.13 -8.94
CA ARG A 122 -0.38 4.64 -10.32
C ARG A 122 -1.68 4.55 -11.13
N ILE A 123 -2.84 4.89 -10.57
CA ILE A 123 -4.11 4.90 -11.32
C ILE A 123 -3.96 5.79 -12.57
N ARG A 124 -4.15 5.18 -13.74
CA ARG A 124 -4.18 5.86 -15.03
C ARG A 124 -5.59 6.27 -15.38
N ILE A 125 -5.74 7.20 -16.31
CA ILE A 125 -7.07 7.60 -16.79
C ILE A 125 -7.78 6.39 -17.44
N GLU A 126 -7.04 5.53 -18.13
CA GLU A 126 -7.57 4.30 -18.74
C GLU A 126 -7.99 3.22 -17.71
N ASP A 127 -7.53 3.34 -16.46
CA ASP A 127 -7.93 2.45 -15.37
C ASP A 127 -9.30 2.84 -14.79
N ILE A 128 -9.89 3.97 -15.20
CA ILE A 128 -11.23 4.38 -14.75
C ILE A 128 -12.24 3.92 -15.80
N GLN A 129 -13.09 2.97 -15.41
CA GLN A 129 -14.07 2.35 -16.30
C GLN A 129 -15.45 2.35 -15.67
N ASP A 130 -16.48 2.47 -16.49
CA ASP A 130 -17.87 2.23 -16.09
C ASP A 130 -18.22 0.77 -16.38
N ILE A 131 -18.67 0.04 -15.37
CA ILE A 131 -19.10 -1.36 -15.50
C ILE A 131 -20.53 -1.42 -14.97
N LYS A 132 -21.50 -1.69 -15.85
CA LYS A 132 -22.94 -1.71 -15.53
C LYS A 132 -23.43 -0.41 -14.84
N GLY A 133 -22.94 0.76 -15.25
CA GLY A 133 -23.30 2.05 -14.65
C GLY A 133 -22.58 2.36 -13.33
N ILE A 134 -21.60 1.53 -12.93
CA ILE A 134 -20.82 1.71 -11.70
C ILE A 134 -19.41 2.15 -12.06
N PRO A 135 -18.96 3.35 -11.64
CA PRO A 135 -17.60 3.79 -11.88
C PRO A 135 -16.62 3.01 -11.02
N CYS A 136 -15.61 2.44 -11.67
CA CYS A 136 -14.64 1.52 -11.08
C CYS A 136 -13.20 1.95 -11.39
N ILE A 137 -12.30 1.64 -10.46
CA ILE A 137 -10.85 1.65 -10.66
C ILE A 137 -10.40 0.23 -10.97
N ILE A 138 -9.84 0.02 -12.15
CA ILE A 138 -9.31 -1.27 -12.59
C ILE A 138 -7.83 -1.35 -12.23
N ILE A 139 -7.48 -2.30 -11.38
CA ILE A 139 -6.09 -2.61 -11.08
C ILE A 139 -5.66 -3.71 -12.03
N GLN A 140 -4.76 -3.38 -12.95
CA GLN A 140 -4.32 -4.30 -13.99
C GLN A 140 -2.84 -4.12 -14.31
N GLU A 141 -2.29 -5.04 -15.09
CA GLU A 141 -0.96 -4.91 -15.66
C GLU A 141 -0.93 -3.80 -16.72
N HIS A 142 0.19 -3.08 -16.77
CA HIS A 142 0.47 -2.04 -17.75
C HIS A 142 1.86 -2.24 -18.32
N GLN A 143 1.92 -2.26 -19.64
CA GLN A 143 3.17 -2.32 -20.38
C GLN A 143 3.98 -1.02 -20.22
N PRO A 144 5.31 -1.11 -20.27
CA PRO A 144 6.16 0.07 -20.19
C PRO A 144 5.97 1.00 -21.38
N GLU A 145 6.08 2.30 -21.13
CA GLU A 145 6.32 3.31 -22.16
C GLU A 145 7.66 3.10 -22.85
N LYS A 146 7.70 3.39 -24.15
CA LYS A 146 8.94 3.42 -24.94
C LYS A 146 9.98 4.31 -24.25
N GLY A 147 11.15 3.73 -23.97
CA GLY A 147 12.26 4.42 -23.30
C GLY A 147 12.06 4.69 -21.80
N LYS A 148 10.96 4.20 -21.19
CA LYS A 148 10.69 4.37 -19.75
C LYS A 148 10.21 3.06 -19.11
N PRO A 149 11.08 2.03 -18.97
CA PRO A 149 10.71 0.71 -18.44
C PRO A 149 10.10 0.76 -17.02
N TRP A 150 10.45 1.76 -16.20
CA TRP A 150 9.91 1.92 -14.85
C TRP A 150 8.41 2.28 -14.79
N THR A 151 7.81 2.62 -15.93
CA THR A 151 6.36 2.89 -16.06
C THR A 151 5.54 1.62 -16.18
N ALA A 152 6.18 0.47 -16.45
CA ALA A 152 5.55 -0.84 -16.33
C ALA A 152 4.97 -1.00 -14.93
N TRP A 153 3.82 -1.65 -14.85
CA TRP A 153 3.17 -1.95 -13.58
C TRP A 153 2.59 -3.35 -13.66
N ASN A 154 2.92 -4.18 -12.69
CA ASN A 154 2.29 -5.47 -12.52
C ASN A 154 1.86 -5.56 -11.04
N PRO A 155 0.56 -5.67 -10.76
CA PRO A 155 0.10 -5.92 -9.41
C PRO A 155 0.56 -7.33 -9.02
N LYS A 156 1.41 -7.41 -8.00
CA LYS A 156 2.38 -8.50 -7.70
C LYS A 156 1.87 -9.96 -7.60
N SER A 157 0.61 -10.25 -7.88
CA SER A 157 0.05 -11.60 -8.03
C SER A 157 -1.26 -11.55 -8.84
N GLU A 158 -1.80 -12.71 -9.24
CA GLU A 158 -3.10 -12.80 -9.94
C GLU A 158 -4.25 -12.17 -9.13
N ALA A 159 -4.23 -12.28 -7.80
CA ALA A 159 -5.18 -11.57 -6.92
C ALA A 159 -4.93 -10.04 -6.85
N GLY A 160 -3.82 -9.58 -7.41
CA GLY A 160 -3.48 -8.18 -7.51
C GLY A 160 -4.28 -7.45 -8.58
N ALA A 161 -4.64 -8.13 -9.68
CA ALA A 161 -5.53 -7.58 -10.70
C ALA A 161 -6.99 -7.71 -10.26
N ARG A 162 -7.72 -6.60 -10.20
CA ARG A 162 -9.08 -6.56 -9.64
C ARG A 162 -9.86 -5.31 -10.04
N VAL A 163 -11.18 -5.38 -9.85
CA VAL A 163 -12.09 -4.24 -9.97
C VAL A 163 -12.33 -3.64 -8.59
N VAL A 164 -12.20 -2.31 -8.47
CA VAL A 164 -12.49 -1.58 -7.22
C VAL A 164 -13.53 -0.51 -7.51
N PRO A 165 -14.82 -0.76 -7.21
CA PRO A 165 -15.86 0.25 -7.37
C PRO A 165 -15.57 1.49 -6.51
N ILE A 166 -15.87 2.66 -7.06
CA ILE A 166 -15.71 3.92 -6.34
C ILE A 166 -16.86 4.05 -5.34
N ALA A 167 -16.52 4.11 -4.05
CA ALA A 167 -17.48 4.26 -2.97
C ALA A 167 -18.29 5.56 -3.13
N GLN A 168 -19.59 5.52 -2.78
CA GLN A 168 -20.50 6.65 -2.93
C GLN A 168 -20.01 7.88 -2.18
N LYS A 169 -19.41 7.69 -1.00
CA LYS A 169 -18.78 8.77 -0.22
C LYS A 169 -17.62 9.47 -0.93
N LEU A 170 -16.89 8.79 -1.81
CA LEU A 170 -15.85 9.41 -2.64
C LEU A 170 -16.45 10.17 -3.82
N ILE A 171 -17.52 9.65 -4.42
CA ILE A 171 -18.27 10.34 -5.47
C ILE A 171 -18.86 11.63 -4.91
N GLU A 172 -19.55 11.54 -3.77
CA GLU A 172 -20.06 12.69 -3.00
C GLU A 172 -18.96 13.67 -2.63
N ALA A 173 -17.71 13.21 -2.44
CA ALA A 173 -16.59 14.10 -2.16
C ALA A 173 -16.09 14.87 -3.39
N GLY A 174 -16.52 14.53 -4.61
CA GLY A 174 -16.08 15.16 -5.86
C GLY A 174 -14.94 14.43 -6.58
N PHE A 175 -14.68 13.16 -6.24
CA PHE A 175 -13.55 12.43 -6.83
C PHE A 175 -13.70 12.20 -8.34
N LEU A 176 -14.92 12.01 -8.85
CA LEU A 176 -15.15 11.89 -10.29
C LEU A 176 -14.83 13.19 -11.03
N ASP A 177 -15.16 14.35 -10.45
CA ASP A 177 -14.83 15.65 -11.03
C ASP A 177 -13.31 15.87 -11.10
N PHE A 178 -12.59 15.39 -10.08
CA PHE A 178 -11.12 15.40 -10.05
C PHE A 178 -10.52 14.52 -11.16
N ILE A 179 -11.08 13.33 -11.39
CA ILE A 179 -10.68 12.43 -12.49
C ILE A 179 -10.95 13.10 -13.85
N GLU A 180 -12.14 13.68 -14.03
CA GLU A 180 -12.51 14.35 -15.28
C GLU A 180 -11.63 15.59 -15.56
N LYS A 181 -11.24 16.34 -14.53
CA LYS A 181 -10.23 17.41 -14.65
C LYS A 181 -8.90 16.85 -15.17
N ALA A 182 -8.42 15.74 -14.61
CA ALA A 182 -7.19 15.09 -15.08
C ALA A 182 -7.29 14.60 -16.54
N LYS A 183 -8.44 14.05 -16.93
CA LYS A 183 -8.76 13.62 -18.30
C LYS A 183 -8.76 14.79 -19.28
N ARG A 184 -9.42 15.91 -18.96
CA ARG A 184 -9.41 17.15 -19.77
C ARG A 184 -8.00 17.70 -19.96
N MET A 185 -7.15 17.60 -18.94
CA MET A 185 -5.72 17.98 -19.03
C MET A 185 -4.87 16.97 -19.82
N LYS A 186 -5.48 15.92 -20.42
CA LYS A 186 -4.78 14.83 -21.12
C LYS A 186 -3.68 14.20 -20.26
N SER A 187 -3.89 14.16 -18.95
CA SER A 187 -2.95 13.52 -18.03
C SER A 187 -3.00 12.01 -18.21
N ARG A 188 -1.84 11.34 -18.12
CA ARG A 188 -1.80 9.87 -18.14
C ARG A 188 -2.34 9.27 -16.82
N TYR A 189 -2.01 9.91 -15.71
CA TYR A 189 -2.35 9.45 -14.36
C TYR A 189 -3.39 10.36 -13.75
N VAL A 190 -4.32 9.79 -12.95
CA VAL A 190 -5.29 10.56 -12.17
C VAL A 190 -4.58 11.56 -11.25
N PHE A 191 -3.56 11.10 -10.54
CA PHE A 191 -2.71 11.95 -9.69
C PHE A 191 -1.46 12.41 -10.46
N SER A 192 -1.64 13.31 -11.43
CA SER A 192 -0.60 13.74 -12.38
C SER A 192 0.60 14.48 -11.75
N GLU A 193 0.39 15.12 -10.60
CA GLU A 193 1.42 15.80 -9.80
C GLU A 193 2.47 14.83 -9.25
N LEU A 194 2.10 13.57 -8.99
CA LEU A 194 3.01 12.56 -8.50
C LEU A 194 3.98 12.14 -9.62
N LYS A 195 5.28 12.07 -9.31
CA LYS A 195 6.32 11.68 -10.26
C LYS A 195 7.05 10.43 -9.77
N PHE A 196 7.59 9.66 -10.71
CA PHE A 196 8.46 8.54 -10.39
C PHE A 196 9.75 9.04 -9.72
N SER A 197 10.08 8.51 -8.55
CA SER A 197 11.21 8.96 -7.75
C SER A 197 11.90 7.81 -7.00
N GLY A 198 13.11 8.08 -6.52
CA GLY A 198 13.91 7.12 -5.76
C GLY A 198 14.51 5.98 -6.61
N LYS A 199 15.25 5.09 -5.95
CA LYS A 199 15.91 3.94 -6.59
C LYS A 199 14.90 2.96 -7.20
N ASP A 200 13.81 2.70 -6.47
CA ASP A 200 12.73 1.80 -6.90
C ASP A 200 11.80 2.40 -7.97
N LYS A 201 12.00 3.66 -8.38
CA LYS A 201 11.14 4.40 -9.32
C LYS A 201 9.65 4.25 -8.96
N LYS A 202 9.26 4.71 -7.78
CA LYS A 202 7.87 4.70 -7.28
C LYS A 202 7.20 6.06 -7.42
N ARG A 203 5.88 6.08 -7.61
CA ARG A 203 5.09 7.33 -7.61
C ARG A 203 4.65 7.73 -6.19
N SER A 204 4.56 6.77 -5.27
CA SER A 204 4.14 6.99 -3.88
C SER A 204 5.17 7.69 -3.00
N GLY A 205 6.42 7.82 -3.43
CA GLY A 205 7.53 8.22 -2.57
C GLY A 205 7.34 9.59 -1.90
N LEU A 206 6.90 10.59 -2.67
CA LEU A 206 6.68 11.95 -2.17
C LEU A 206 5.49 12.01 -1.22
N ILE A 207 4.34 11.47 -1.62
CA ILE A 207 3.13 11.50 -0.79
C ILE A 207 3.28 10.66 0.48
N GLN A 208 3.99 9.53 0.44
CA GLN A 208 4.29 8.74 1.63
C GLN A 208 5.09 9.55 2.66
N ARG A 209 6.08 10.33 2.18
CA ARG A 209 6.88 11.21 3.04
C ARG A 209 6.02 12.32 3.61
N ASN A 210 5.24 13.02 2.77
CA ASN A 210 4.37 14.10 3.21
C ASN A 210 3.33 13.63 4.23
N PHE A 211 2.66 12.52 3.96
CA PHE A 211 1.72 11.90 4.90
C PHE A 211 2.37 11.58 6.24
N SER A 212 3.59 11.01 6.21
CA SER A 212 4.34 10.71 7.43
C SER A 212 4.74 11.96 8.20
N THR A 213 5.14 13.04 7.51
CA THR A 213 5.46 14.32 8.14
C THR A 213 4.21 14.96 8.73
N HIS A 214 3.12 15.01 7.97
CA HIS A 214 1.87 15.64 8.38
C HIS A 214 1.32 14.98 9.64
N LYS A 215 1.13 13.66 9.63
CA LYS A 215 0.63 12.93 10.81
C LYS A 215 1.55 13.07 12.03
N SER A 216 2.87 13.17 11.83
CA SER A 216 3.83 13.33 12.93
C SER A 216 3.69 14.71 13.59
N ARG A 217 3.41 15.76 12.80
CA ARG A 217 3.09 17.10 13.34
C ARG A 217 1.81 17.10 14.18
N LEU A 218 0.88 16.19 13.89
CA LEU A 218 -0.38 16.01 14.63
C LEU A 218 -0.24 15.10 15.87
N GLY A 219 0.97 14.64 16.20
CA GLY A 219 1.20 13.70 17.31
C GLY A 219 0.65 12.29 17.06
N ILE A 220 0.27 11.95 15.82
CA ILE A 220 -0.22 10.61 15.48
C ILE A 220 0.98 9.64 15.47
N PRO A 221 0.90 8.49 16.18
CA PRO A 221 2.02 7.57 16.34
C PRO A 221 2.69 7.16 15.03
N ALA A 222 4.03 7.03 15.06
CA ALA A 222 4.83 6.56 13.92
C ALA A 222 4.35 5.20 13.35
N THR A 223 3.73 4.38 14.20
CA THR A 223 3.18 3.05 13.87
C THR A 223 1.86 3.10 13.11
N THR A 224 1.12 4.21 13.15
CA THR A 224 -0.04 4.48 12.29
C THR A 224 0.48 5.06 10.98
N VAL A 225 0.57 4.20 9.95
CA VAL A 225 1.10 4.55 8.62
C VAL A 225 -0.04 4.59 7.61
N PHE A 226 0.22 5.07 6.39
CA PHE A 226 -0.81 5.08 5.34
C PHE A 226 -1.44 3.68 5.14
N HIS A 227 -0.63 2.64 5.12
CA HIS A 227 -1.11 1.26 4.98
C HIS A 227 -1.97 0.77 6.17
N SER A 228 -1.99 1.49 7.30
CA SER A 228 -2.95 1.21 8.37
C SER A 228 -4.40 1.43 7.93
N PHE A 229 -4.67 2.24 6.89
CA PHE A 229 -6.02 2.33 6.29
C PHE A 229 -6.49 1.00 5.73
N ARG A 230 -5.62 0.25 5.04
CA ARG A 230 -5.98 -1.09 4.54
C ARG A 230 -6.41 -2.04 5.66
N HIS A 231 -5.66 -2.05 6.76
CA HIS A 231 -6.01 -2.87 7.94
C HIS A 231 -7.32 -2.42 8.57
N TYR A 232 -7.56 -1.11 8.61
CA TYR A 232 -8.80 -0.53 9.09
C TYR A 232 -10.00 -0.95 8.24
N VAL A 233 -9.94 -0.76 6.92
CA VAL A 233 -10.97 -1.18 5.96
C VAL A 233 -11.23 -2.67 6.05
N SER A 234 -10.18 -3.49 6.01
CA SER A 234 -10.31 -4.94 6.13
C SER A 234 -10.99 -5.36 7.42
N THR A 235 -10.65 -4.73 8.55
CA THR A 235 -11.29 -5.03 9.84
C THR A 235 -12.76 -4.61 9.86
N LYS A 236 -13.08 -3.40 9.34
CA LYS A 236 -14.47 -2.93 9.28
C LYS A 236 -15.35 -3.86 8.44
N LEU A 237 -14.91 -4.20 7.24
CA LEU A 237 -15.66 -5.07 6.34
C LEU A 237 -15.89 -6.46 6.94
N ARG A 238 -14.85 -7.06 7.56
CA ARG A 238 -14.93 -8.40 8.17
C ARG A 238 -15.72 -8.45 9.48
N ASN A 239 -16.00 -7.30 10.07
CA ASN A 239 -16.87 -7.20 11.24
C ASN A 239 -18.36 -7.08 10.85
N ILE A 240 -18.67 -6.87 9.57
CA ILE A 240 -20.04 -6.97 9.06
C ILE A 240 -20.36 -8.46 8.95
N HIS A 241 -21.53 -8.86 9.44
CA HIS A 241 -21.95 -10.25 9.44
C HIS A 241 -22.05 -10.79 8.00
N GLU A 242 -21.82 -12.09 7.80
CA GLU A 242 -21.91 -12.69 6.47
C GLU A 242 -23.37 -12.96 6.03
N HIS A 243 -24.25 -13.29 6.97
CA HIS A 243 -25.63 -13.68 6.71
C HIS A 243 -26.63 -12.59 7.11
N GLY A 244 -27.68 -12.39 6.32
CA GLY A 244 -28.72 -11.39 6.56
C GLY A 244 -28.65 -10.20 5.58
N GLU A 245 -29.59 -9.26 5.71
CA GLU A 245 -29.60 -8.05 4.89
C GLU A 245 -28.34 -7.21 5.16
N GLY A 246 -27.64 -6.80 4.08
CA GLY A 246 -26.38 -6.06 4.19
C GLY A 246 -25.16 -6.91 4.56
N GLY A 247 -25.30 -8.24 4.61
CA GLY A 247 -24.17 -9.12 4.88
C GLY A 247 -23.16 -9.18 3.74
N LEU A 248 -21.87 -9.33 4.09
CA LEU A 248 -20.77 -9.38 3.11
C LEU A 248 -20.09 -10.74 3.12
N ARG A 249 -20.00 -11.37 1.93
CA ARG A 249 -19.24 -12.62 1.77
C ARG A 249 -17.75 -12.35 1.84
N GLU A 250 -17.02 -13.24 2.49
CA GLU A 250 -15.55 -13.17 2.62
C GLU A 250 -14.85 -13.04 1.26
N VAL A 251 -15.32 -13.78 0.24
CA VAL A 251 -14.78 -13.73 -1.12
C VAL A 251 -14.94 -12.35 -1.77
N TRP A 252 -16.01 -11.61 -1.47
CA TRP A 252 -16.21 -10.25 -1.98
C TRP A 252 -15.22 -9.27 -1.34
N ILE A 253 -15.00 -9.41 -0.03
CA ILE A 253 -14.05 -8.59 0.72
C ILE A 253 -12.62 -8.85 0.22
N ASP A 254 -12.25 -10.11 0.03
CA ASP A 254 -10.92 -10.48 -0.43
C ASP A 254 -10.67 -10.07 -1.89
N ASN A 255 -11.67 -10.20 -2.77
CA ASN A 255 -11.58 -9.69 -4.14
C ASN A 255 -11.40 -8.16 -4.14
N PHE A 256 -12.22 -7.41 -3.39
CA PHE A 256 -12.13 -5.96 -3.27
C PHE A 256 -10.76 -5.48 -2.74
N LEU A 257 -10.25 -6.15 -1.71
CA LEU A 257 -8.94 -5.81 -1.12
C LEU A 257 -7.78 -6.32 -1.99
N GLY A 258 -7.95 -7.36 -2.81
CA GLY A 258 -6.87 -8.07 -3.48
C GLY A 258 -6.03 -8.89 -2.51
N HIS A 259 -6.71 -9.72 -1.71
CA HIS A 259 -6.11 -10.80 -0.94
C HIS A 259 -6.25 -12.12 -1.70
N GLU A 260 -5.22 -12.95 -1.61
CA GLU A 260 -5.32 -14.34 -2.06
C GLU A 260 -6.18 -15.09 -1.05
N GLY A 261 -7.34 -15.57 -1.48
CA GLY A 261 -8.15 -16.48 -0.66
C GLY A 261 -7.40 -17.80 -0.42
N ASN A 262 -7.64 -18.44 0.72
CA ASN A 262 -7.00 -19.73 1.07
C ASN A 262 -7.39 -20.89 0.13
N ASN A 263 -8.40 -20.72 -0.72
CA ASN A 263 -8.90 -21.73 -1.66
C ASN A 263 -8.64 -21.31 -3.12
N ARG A 264 -7.41 -21.46 -3.60
CA ARG A 264 -7.16 -21.46 -5.05
C ARG A 264 -6.43 -22.74 -5.45
N SER A 265 -7.20 -23.64 -6.04
CA SER A 265 -6.68 -24.70 -6.91
C SER A 265 -5.94 -24.05 -8.08
N VAL A 266 -4.72 -24.52 -8.31
CA VAL A 266 -3.79 -24.05 -9.35
C VAL A 266 -4.43 -24.31 -10.72
N GLY A 267 -4.90 -23.28 -11.42
CA GLY A 267 -5.26 -23.45 -12.83
C GLY A 267 -6.39 -22.60 -13.42
N ASN A 268 -6.67 -21.38 -12.95
CA ASN A 268 -7.59 -20.50 -13.69
C ASN A 268 -6.93 -19.18 -14.08
N THR A 269 -6.73 -19.04 -15.40
CA THR A 269 -6.40 -17.80 -16.08
C THR A 269 -7.42 -16.71 -15.72
N VAL A 270 -6.94 -15.48 -15.57
CA VAL A 270 -7.67 -14.27 -15.18
C VAL A 270 -9.01 -14.15 -15.90
N TYR A 271 -10.10 -14.40 -15.19
CA TYR A 271 -11.41 -13.87 -15.51
C TYR A 271 -11.77 -12.86 -14.42
N LEU A 272 -12.13 -11.64 -14.84
CA LEU A 272 -12.67 -10.57 -14.00
C LEU A 272 -14.07 -10.94 -13.43
N ASP A 273 -14.42 -12.23 -13.40
CA ASP A 273 -15.78 -12.79 -13.29
C ASP A 273 -16.07 -13.52 -11.97
N GLU A 274 -15.17 -13.52 -10.97
CA GLU A 274 -15.46 -14.25 -9.71
C GLU A 274 -16.56 -13.56 -8.87
N VAL A 275 -16.75 -12.24 -9.01
CA VAL A 275 -17.74 -11.47 -8.23
C VAL A 275 -18.35 -10.35 -9.07
N ASP A 276 -19.67 -10.30 -9.16
CA ASP A 276 -20.39 -9.20 -9.82
C ASP A 276 -20.02 -7.83 -9.24
N VAL A 277 -19.85 -6.84 -10.11
CA VAL A 277 -19.48 -5.47 -9.74
C VAL A 277 -20.49 -4.84 -8.76
N GLU A 278 -21.77 -5.20 -8.84
CA GLU A 278 -22.79 -4.73 -7.89
C GLU A 278 -22.49 -5.19 -6.46
N ASN A 279 -22.04 -6.44 -6.28
CA ASN A 279 -21.63 -6.96 -4.97
C ASN A 279 -20.35 -6.26 -4.46
N LEU A 280 -19.38 -6.02 -5.33
CA LEU A 280 -18.19 -5.25 -4.98
C LEU A 280 -18.53 -3.80 -4.63
N LYS A 281 -19.56 -3.22 -5.25
CA LYS A 281 -20.07 -1.89 -4.94
C LYS A 281 -20.73 -1.86 -3.56
N THR A 282 -21.50 -2.89 -3.20
CA THR A 282 -22.00 -3.06 -1.83
C THR A 282 -20.85 -3.10 -0.81
N VAL A 283 -19.77 -3.83 -1.09
CA VAL A 283 -18.56 -3.84 -0.23
C VAL A 283 -17.95 -2.44 -0.13
N ALA A 284 -17.76 -1.74 -1.25
CA ALA A 284 -17.17 -0.40 -1.27
C ALA A 284 -17.98 0.61 -0.44
N ASP A 285 -19.31 0.54 -0.51
CA ASP A 285 -20.22 1.45 0.21
C ASP A 285 -20.42 1.08 1.69
N SER A 286 -20.09 -0.15 2.07
CA SER A 286 -20.15 -0.64 3.46
C SER A 286 -19.04 -0.07 4.36
N VAL A 287 -18.02 0.58 3.78
CA VAL A 287 -16.97 1.24 4.55
C VAL A 287 -17.47 2.60 5.07
N VAL A 288 -18.17 2.55 6.21
CA VAL A 288 -18.74 3.74 6.86
C VAL A 288 -17.79 4.30 7.92
N TYR A 289 -17.60 5.62 7.90
CA TYR A 289 -16.86 6.39 8.89
C TYR A 289 -17.81 7.25 9.74
N PRO A 290 -17.37 7.74 10.92
CA PRO A 290 -18.12 8.75 11.67
C PRO A 290 -18.36 10.01 10.83
N ASP A 291 -19.44 10.75 11.12
CA ASP A 291 -19.90 11.91 10.31
C ASP A 291 -18.85 13.02 10.14
N PHE A 292 -17.91 13.16 11.07
CA PHE A 292 -16.83 14.14 10.95
C PHE A 292 -15.89 13.83 9.77
N TRP A 293 -15.79 12.57 9.35
CA TRP A 293 -14.88 12.12 8.29
C TRP A 293 -15.46 12.42 6.91
N ASN A 294 -15.10 13.59 6.39
CA ASN A 294 -15.51 14.02 5.06
C ASN A 294 -14.27 14.44 4.25
N VAL A 295 -13.95 13.71 3.19
CA VAL A 295 -12.77 13.93 2.35
C VAL A 295 -12.70 15.36 1.80
N ARG A 296 -13.85 16.03 1.58
CA ARG A 296 -13.87 17.45 1.16
C ARG A 296 -13.21 18.38 2.17
N LYS A 297 -13.27 18.07 3.48
CA LYS A 297 -12.61 18.88 4.52
C LYS A 297 -11.08 18.83 4.41
N LEU A 298 -10.49 17.77 3.86
CA LEU A 298 -9.03 17.71 3.60
C LEU A 298 -8.58 18.61 2.46
N ILE A 299 -9.51 19.12 1.63
CA ILE A 299 -9.22 20.01 0.50
C ILE A 299 -9.12 21.46 0.98
N GLN A 300 -9.83 21.80 2.07
CA GLN A 300 -9.89 23.14 2.66
C GLN A 300 -8.54 23.54 3.29
#